data_AF-A0A2V9Q7H4-F1
#
_entry.id   AF-A0A2V9Q7H4-F1
#
_cell.length_a   1.000
_cell.length_b   1.000
_cell.length_c   1.000
_cell.angle_alpha   90.00
_cell.angle_beta   90.00
_cell.angle_gamma   90.00
#
_symmetry.space_group_name_H-M   'P 1'
#
loop_
_entity.id
_entity.type
_entity.pdbx_description
1 polymer ?
#
loop_
_entity_poly.entity_id
_entity_poly.type
_entity_poly.pdbx_seq_one_letter_code
_entity_poly.pdbx_strand_id
1 'polypeptide(L)'
;MLALQGTSRLAWAALLFFPFLFAGTFCQGANGDKGSPSDAVRFFSGSWDLTLKSPDREYPSWLEIHQENGHPVAQMVGRWGNARPIPKVEISDREITFVSPKEEEGSSTDLIFVGKPDGKCLSGTLTGPNGAPWTWSAVRAPLLQRKGKPKWGKPISLFNGKDLTGWKMSDANSTASWKVEDGTLVSPGHGPEIINEQKFQDFKLHIEFNCGANANSGIYLRGRYEVQIEDNSVQEPPSHHTGGVYGFIAPSPELSRKPGEWQSFDITLVGRTITVVQNGKTVMDHQEVPGITGGALDSHEEMPGPIYLQGSEDNHVAFRNIILTPAEK
;
A
#
# COMPACT_ATOMS: atom_id res chain seq x y z
N MET A 1 12.23 -38.98 60.76
CA MET A 1 13.50 -38.30 61.13
C MET A 1 14.46 -38.49 59.96
N LEU A 2 14.84 -37.37 59.31
CA LEU A 2 15.92 -37.11 58.32
C LEU A 2 16.15 -38.13 57.17
N ALA A 3 15.99 -37.80 55.87
CA ALA A 3 16.61 -36.77 55.01
C ALA A 3 18.02 -37.14 54.48
N LEU A 4 18.15 -37.20 53.14
CA LEU A 4 19.34 -36.96 52.27
C LEU A 4 18.87 -37.15 50.81
N GLN A 5 18.24 -36.15 50.17
CA GLN A 5 18.84 -35.15 49.26
C GLN A 5 19.85 -35.68 48.23
N GLY A 6 19.38 -35.85 46.99
CA GLY A 6 20.18 -35.92 45.77
C GLY A 6 19.55 -34.97 44.74
N THR A 7 20.25 -33.87 44.46
CA THR A 7 19.83 -32.78 43.56
C THR A 7 20.22 -33.08 42.12
N SER A 8 19.28 -33.16 41.19
CA SER A 8 19.54 -33.03 39.76
C SER A 8 19.27 -31.59 39.31
N ARG A 9 20.26 -31.00 38.65
CA ARG A 9 20.30 -29.60 38.25
C ARG A 9 19.36 -29.35 37.06
N LEU A 10 18.37 -28.49 37.27
CA LEU A 10 17.64 -27.79 36.20
C LEU A 10 18.59 -26.79 35.54
N ALA A 11 18.93 -27.02 34.27
CA ALA A 11 19.61 -26.06 33.44
C ALA A 11 18.61 -24.94 33.06
N TRP A 12 18.88 -23.72 33.54
CA TRP A 12 18.21 -22.52 33.07
C TRP A 12 18.74 -22.18 31.67
N ALA A 13 17.93 -22.37 30.64
CA ALA A 13 18.16 -21.76 29.34
C ALA A 13 17.81 -20.27 29.46
N ALA A 14 18.82 -19.41 29.43
CA ALA A 14 18.64 -17.97 29.35
C ALA A 14 18.00 -17.62 28.00
N LEU A 15 16.70 -17.26 28.03
CA LEU A 15 16.02 -16.58 26.94
C LEU A 15 16.65 -15.19 26.80
N LEU A 16 17.56 -15.05 25.85
CA LEU A 16 18.04 -13.75 25.37
C LEU A 16 16.88 -13.04 24.69
N PHE A 17 16.19 -12.19 25.44
CA PHE A 17 15.30 -11.18 24.89
C PHE A 17 16.15 -10.20 24.07
N PHE A 18 16.11 -10.33 22.74
CA PHE A 18 16.50 -9.25 21.85
C PHE A 18 15.38 -8.20 21.89
N PRO A 19 15.61 -6.98 22.38
CA PRO A 19 14.64 -5.92 22.20
C PRO A 19 14.58 -5.60 20.71
N PHE A 20 13.42 -5.82 20.09
CA PHE A 20 13.08 -5.17 18.83
C PHE A 20 13.17 -3.66 19.06
N LEU A 21 14.18 -3.02 18.51
CA LEU A 21 14.18 -1.57 18.33
C LEU A 21 13.05 -1.23 17.35
N PHE A 22 11.91 -0.82 17.88
CA PHE A 22 10.98 0.01 17.12
C PHE A 22 11.74 1.29 16.76
N ALA A 23 12.04 1.47 15.47
CA ALA A 23 12.41 2.77 14.93
C ALA A 23 11.14 3.64 14.93
N GLY A 24 10.72 4.10 16.11
CA GLY A 24 9.74 5.16 16.23
C GLY A 24 10.38 6.45 15.77
N THR A 25 9.90 7.01 14.67
CA THR A 25 10.24 8.38 14.27
C THR A 25 9.78 9.32 15.36
N PHE A 26 10.69 9.81 16.19
CA PHE A 26 10.39 10.79 17.24
C PHE A 26 10.05 12.15 16.61
N CYS A 27 8.77 12.53 16.60
CA CYS A 27 8.33 13.91 16.32
C CYS A 27 8.70 14.76 17.56
N GLN A 28 9.79 15.54 17.52
CA GLN A 28 10.08 16.55 18.56
C GLN A 28 9.17 17.77 18.38
N GLY A 29 8.48 18.16 19.46
CA GLY A 29 7.55 19.29 19.48
C GLY A 29 8.25 20.64 19.68
N ALA A 30 7.81 21.65 18.93
CA ALA A 30 8.08 23.06 19.22
C ALA A 30 6.73 23.78 19.46
N ASN A 31 6.72 24.65 20.48
CA ASN A 31 5.55 25.36 20.97
C ASN A 31 4.85 26.22 19.90
N GLY A 32 3.52 26.30 20.05
CA GLY A 32 2.61 26.88 19.08
C GLY A 32 2.67 28.39 18.97
N ASP A 33 2.89 28.86 17.74
CA ASP A 33 2.56 30.20 17.30
C ASP A 33 1.17 30.19 16.60
N LYS A 34 0.36 31.22 16.82
CA LYS A 34 -0.96 31.38 16.17
C LYS A 34 -0.76 32.07 14.82
N GLY A 35 -0.41 31.28 13.80
CA GLY A 35 -0.24 31.76 12.43
C GLY A 35 -1.55 32.27 11.81
N SER A 36 -1.45 33.07 10.74
CA SER A 36 -2.60 33.56 9.98
C SER A 36 -3.42 32.41 9.35
N PRO A 37 -4.68 32.63 8.92
CA PRO A 37 -5.44 31.61 8.20
C PRO A 37 -4.70 31.04 6.98
N SER A 38 -3.94 31.86 6.25
CA SER A 38 -3.09 31.38 5.15
C SER A 38 -1.92 30.52 5.61
N ASP A 39 -1.35 30.79 6.79
CA ASP A 39 -0.27 29.96 7.37
C ASP A 39 -0.80 28.62 7.88
N ALA A 40 -2.03 28.61 8.42
CA ALA A 40 -2.71 27.40 8.85
C ALA A 40 -2.96 26.46 7.65
N VAL A 41 -3.57 26.97 6.56
CA VAL A 41 -3.81 26.15 5.36
C VAL A 41 -2.48 25.66 4.76
N ARG A 42 -1.44 26.51 4.70
CA ARG A 42 -0.10 26.12 4.23
C ARG A 42 0.50 24.98 5.04
N PHE A 43 0.24 24.91 6.35
CA PHE A 43 0.71 23.79 7.16
C PHE A 43 0.02 22.48 6.80
N PHE A 44 -1.27 22.49 6.49
CA PHE A 44 -2.00 21.26 6.13
C PHE A 44 -1.77 20.85 4.68
N SER A 45 -1.48 21.79 3.77
CA SER A 45 -1.23 21.50 2.36
C SER A 45 -0.07 20.52 2.13
N GLY A 46 -0.19 19.70 1.09
CA GLY A 46 0.74 18.62 0.71
C GLY A 46 0.14 17.24 0.93
N SER A 47 0.92 16.22 0.58
CA SER A 47 0.54 14.82 0.69
C SER A 47 0.99 14.23 2.04
N TRP A 48 0.17 13.35 2.60
CA TRP A 48 0.33 12.78 3.93
C TRP A 48 0.11 11.27 3.90
N ASP A 49 1.04 10.55 4.48
CA ASP A 49 0.93 9.14 4.80
C ASP A 49 0.03 9.02 6.02
N LEU A 50 -1.23 8.68 5.79
CA LEU A 50 -2.30 8.64 6.80
C LEU A 50 -2.46 7.22 7.32
N THR A 51 -2.59 7.06 8.63
CA THR A 51 -2.88 5.75 9.24
C THR A 51 -4.07 5.88 10.17
N LEU A 52 -5.14 5.14 9.87
CA LEU A 52 -6.33 5.07 10.71
C LEU A 52 -6.16 3.91 11.69
N LYS A 53 -6.54 4.11 12.94
CA LYS A 53 -6.39 3.12 14.01
C LYS A 53 -7.74 2.81 14.61
N SER A 54 -8.23 1.60 14.34
CA SER A 54 -9.34 1.02 15.08
C SER A 54 -8.81 0.35 16.36
N PRO A 55 -9.70 -0.16 17.23
CA PRO A 55 -9.28 -0.96 18.39
C PRO A 55 -8.49 -2.23 18.02
N ASP A 56 -8.74 -2.79 16.83
CA ASP A 56 -8.24 -4.12 16.46
C ASP A 56 -7.09 -4.08 15.45
N ARG A 57 -7.00 -3.04 14.61
CA ARG A 57 -6.00 -2.94 13.55
C ARG A 57 -5.78 -1.51 13.05
N GLU A 58 -4.71 -1.36 12.28
CA GLU A 58 -4.45 -0.16 11.51
C GLU A 58 -4.96 -0.32 10.07
N TYR A 59 -5.29 0.81 9.44
CA TYR A 59 -5.64 0.92 8.04
C TYR A 59 -4.73 1.94 7.38
N PRO A 60 -3.90 1.49 6.42
CA PRO A 60 -3.13 2.38 5.58
C PRO A 60 -4.05 3.21 4.72
N SER A 61 -3.80 4.51 4.70
CA SER A 61 -4.58 5.50 3.97
C SER A 61 -3.64 6.60 3.47
N TRP A 62 -4.18 7.51 2.67
CA TRP A 62 -3.42 8.66 2.17
C TRP A 62 -4.33 9.87 2.05
N LEU A 63 -3.76 11.04 2.26
CA LEU A 63 -4.47 12.31 2.19
C LEU A 63 -3.60 13.35 1.48
N GLU A 64 -4.15 13.99 0.46
CA GLU A 64 -3.55 15.16 -0.15
C GLU A 64 -4.47 16.35 -0.03
N ILE A 65 -3.88 17.48 0.36
CA ILE A 65 -4.57 18.74 0.52
C ILE A 65 -3.86 19.79 -0.32
N HIS A 66 -4.61 20.49 -1.17
CA HIS A 66 -4.12 21.64 -1.92
C HIS A 66 -5.11 22.79 -1.84
N GLN A 67 -4.78 23.91 -2.47
CA GLN A 67 -5.65 25.08 -2.52
C GLN A 67 -6.16 25.30 -3.94
N GLU A 68 -7.46 25.51 -4.07
CA GLU A 68 -8.11 25.97 -5.28
C GLU A 68 -8.91 27.22 -4.96
N ASN A 69 -8.61 28.32 -5.67
CA ASN A 69 -9.26 29.63 -5.46
C ASN A 69 -9.25 30.11 -3.99
N GLY A 70 -8.20 29.77 -3.23
CA GLY A 70 -8.07 30.14 -1.81
C GLY A 70 -8.85 29.27 -0.82
N HIS A 71 -9.53 28.23 -1.30
CA HIS A 71 -10.22 27.24 -0.49
C HIS A 71 -9.42 25.93 -0.44
N PRO A 72 -9.39 25.23 0.71
CA PRO A 72 -8.83 23.90 0.76
C PRO A 72 -9.68 22.96 -0.07
N VAL A 73 -9.00 22.15 -0.86
CA VAL A 73 -9.55 20.98 -1.55
C VAL A 73 -8.63 19.82 -1.24
N ALA A 74 -9.17 18.61 -1.32
CA ALA A 74 -8.41 17.44 -0.93
C ALA A 74 -8.94 16.19 -1.58
N GLN A 75 -8.07 15.18 -1.60
CA GLN A 75 -8.39 13.83 -2.04
C GLN A 75 -7.78 12.83 -1.07
N MET A 76 -8.37 11.64 -1.00
CA MET A 76 -7.91 10.60 -0.10
C MET A 76 -7.99 9.21 -0.73
N VAL A 77 -7.14 8.33 -0.22
CA VAL A 77 -7.36 6.89 -0.24
C VAL A 77 -7.82 6.49 1.16
N GLY A 78 -9.00 5.87 1.25
CA GLY A 78 -9.61 5.46 2.51
C GLY A 78 -9.02 4.17 3.08
N ARG A 79 -9.85 3.36 3.73
CA ARG A 79 -9.42 2.04 4.24
C ARG A 79 -9.18 1.01 3.13
N TRP A 80 -9.72 1.28 1.95
CA TRP A 80 -9.66 0.49 0.72
C TRP A 80 -10.12 1.34 -0.47
N GLY A 81 -10.17 0.75 -1.66
CA GLY A 81 -10.64 1.40 -2.88
C GLY A 81 -9.62 2.36 -3.48
N ASN A 82 -10.08 3.27 -4.34
CA ASN A 82 -9.22 4.19 -5.08
C ASN A 82 -9.06 5.55 -4.39
N ALA A 83 -8.13 6.35 -4.92
CA ALA A 83 -8.04 7.76 -4.58
C ALA A 83 -9.25 8.52 -5.12
N ARG A 84 -9.84 9.38 -4.28
CA ARG A 84 -11.02 10.17 -4.65
C ARG A 84 -11.05 11.54 -4.00
N PRO A 85 -11.67 12.55 -4.64
CA PRO A 85 -11.92 13.84 -4.02
C PRO A 85 -12.74 13.68 -2.74
N ILE A 86 -12.40 14.44 -1.69
CA ILE A 86 -13.25 14.51 -0.51
C ILE A 86 -14.27 15.64 -0.66
N PRO A 87 -15.57 15.40 -0.37
CA PRO A 87 -16.63 16.36 -0.64
C PRO A 87 -16.59 17.58 0.28
N LYS A 88 -15.92 17.47 1.42
CA LYS A 88 -15.84 18.53 2.42
C LYS A 88 -14.50 18.50 3.15
N VAL A 89 -13.80 19.62 3.12
CA VAL A 89 -12.62 19.91 3.96
C VAL A 89 -12.73 21.34 4.48
N GLU A 90 -12.52 21.51 5.78
CA GLU A 90 -12.54 22.78 6.48
C GLU A 90 -11.28 22.89 7.34
N ILE A 91 -10.62 24.06 7.28
CA ILE A 91 -9.46 24.36 8.10
C ILE A 91 -9.76 25.65 8.87
N SER A 92 -9.79 25.57 10.20
CA SER A 92 -9.97 26.71 11.10
C SER A 92 -9.14 26.51 12.36
N ASP A 93 -8.54 27.57 12.92
CA ASP A 93 -7.89 27.55 14.24
C ASP A 93 -6.86 26.41 14.45
N ARG A 94 -6.08 26.08 13.41
CA ARG A 94 -5.12 24.96 13.38
C ARG A 94 -5.78 23.59 13.61
N GLU A 95 -7.04 23.45 13.25
CA GLU A 95 -7.78 22.21 13.17
C GLU A 95 -8.19 21.97 11.71
N ILE A 96 -8.14 20.73 11.27
CA ILE A 96 -8.69 20.28 10.00
C ILE A 96 -9.85 19.33 10.29
N THR A 97 -10.97 19.58 9.61
CA THR A 97 -12.11 18.66 9.56
C THR A 97 -12.34 18.23 8.13
N PHE A 98 -12.51 16.93 7.90
CA PHE A 98 -12.88 16.42 6.58
C PHE A 98 -13.77 15.18 6.67
N VAL A 99 -14.44 14.85 5.56
CA VAL A 99 -15.43 13.77 5.51
C VAL A 99 -15.07 12.75 4.45
N SER A 100 -15.09 11.48 4.84
CA SER A 100 -15.12 10.34 3.94
C SER A 100 -16.54 9.75 3.93
N PRO A 101 -17.31 9.91 2.83
CA PRO A 101 -18.67 9.40 2.70
C PRO A 101 -18.83 7.92 3.05
N LYS A 102 -19.95 7.58 3.69
CA LYS A 102 -20.23 6.23 4.16
C LYS A 102 -20.33 5.19 3.04
N GLU A 103 -20.82 5.59 1.86
CA GLU A 103 -21.00 4.70 0.72
C GLU A 103 -19.65 4.16 0.24
N GLU A 104 -18.65 5.04 0.25
CA GLU A 104 -17.28 4.77 -0.21
C GLU A 104 -16.49 3.95 0.82
N GLU A 105 -16.91 4.03 2.08
CA GLU A 105 -16.33 3.29 3.19
C GLU A 105 -17.15 2.04 3.53
N GLY A 106 -18.21 1.71 2.79
CA GLY A 106 -19.12 0.61 3.14
C GLY A 106 -19.59 0.65 4.60
N SER A 107 -19.86 1.85 5.14
CA SER A 107 -20.15 2.09 6.55
C SER A 107 -21.60 2.52 6.78
N SER A 108 -22.06 2.52 8.04
CA SER A 108 -23.40 3.00 8.39
C SER A 108 -23.46 4.51 8.56
N THR A 109 -22.32 5.15 8.80
CA THR A 109 -22.16 6.59 9.01
C THR A 109 -20.95 7.12 8.25
N ASP A 110 -20.98 8.40 7.88
CA ASP A 110 -19.80 9.05 7.32
C ASP A 110 -18.64 8.99 8.31
N LEU A 111 -17.43 8.78 7.80
CA LEU A 111 -16.22 8.90 8.60
C LEU A 111 -15.86 10.38 8.65
N ILE A 112 -16.10 11.02 9.79
CA ILE A 112 -15.80 12.43 10.03
C ILE A 112 -14.47 12.51 10.76
N PHE A 113 -13.48 13.12 10.13
CA PHE A 113 -12.13 13.29 10.64
C PHE A 113 -11.99 14.67 11.27
N VAL A 114 -11.40 14.72 12.46
CA VAL A 114 -10.98 15.96 13.12
C VAL A 114 -9.54 15.79 13.55
N GLY A 115 -8.65 16.71 13.15
CA GLY A 115 -7.23 16.61 13.45
C GLY A 115 -6.53 17.94 13.64
N LYS A 116 -5.35 17.87 14.26
CA LYS A 116 -4.51 19.02 14.60
C LYS A 116 -3.05 18.72 14.30
N PRO A 117 -2.21 19.76 14.15
CA PRO A 117 -0.76 19.61 14.16
C PRO A 117 -0.29 18.95 15.46
N ASP A 118 0.56 17.94 15.30
CA ASP A 118 1.33 17.30 16.37
C ASP A 118 2.81 17.38 15.99
N GLY A 119 3.45 18.50 16.36
CA GLY A 119 4.76 18.88 15.83
C GLY A 119 4.73 19.09 14.31
N LYS A 120 5.47 18.27 13.56
CA LYS A 120 5.48 18.26 12.08
C LYS A 120 4.47 17.27 11.47
N CYS A 121 3.80 16.53 12.34
CA CYS A 121 2.92 15.41 12.07
C CYS A 121 1.46 15.93 12.22
N LEU A 122 0.46 15.14 11.81
CA LEU A 122 -0.95 15.36 12.13
C LEU A 122 -1.43 14.22 13.03
N SER A 123 -2.33 14.52 13.94
CA SER A 123 -3.05 13.48 14.68
C SER A 123 -4.46 13.95 15.03
N GLY A 124 -5.35 12.98 15.25
CA GLY A 124 -6.74 13.28 15.46
C GLY A 124 -7.62 12.09 15.76
N THR A 125 -8.92 12.35 15.76
CA THR A 125 -9.97 11.35 15.91
C THR A 125 -10.79 11.28 14.64
N LEU A 126 -11.43 10.14 14.40
CA LEU A 126 -12.50 10.04 13.41
C LEU A 126 -13.71 9.28 13.97
N THR A 127 -14.87 9.57 13.43
CA THR A 127 -16.03 8.67 13.55
C THR A 127 -15.74 7.42 12.73
N GLY A 128 -15.71 6.25 13.35
CA GLY A 128 -15.48 4.97 12.68
C GLY A 128 -16.73 4.44 11.94
N PRO A 129 -16.60 3.30 11.23
CA PRO A 129 -17.64 2.79 10.32
C PRO A 129 -18.99 2.45 10.96
N ASN A 130 -19.02 2.23 12.27
CA ASN A 130 -20.20 1.94 13.07
C ASN A 130 -20.57 3.08 14.03
N GLY A 131 -19.99 4.27 13.83
CA GLY A 131 -20.13 5.42 14.71
C GLY A 131 -19.18 5.43 15.91
N ALA A 132 -18.44 4.35 16.19
CA ALA A 132 -17.49 4.32 17.30
C ALA A 132 -16.26 5.19 17.03
N PRO A 133 -15.70 5.90 18.02
CA PRO A 133 -14.55 6.77 17.81
C PRO A 133 -13.28 5.96 17.54
N TRP A 134 -12.55 6.34 16.49
CA TRP A 134 -11.22 5.85 16.16
C TRP A 134 -10.20 6.99 16.24
N THR A 135 -8.92 6.66 16.16
CA THR A 135 -7.84 7.66 16.08
C THR A 135 -7.13 7.57 14.74
N TRP A 136 -6.41 8.62 14.38
CA TRP A 136 -5.55 8.60 13.22
C TRP A 136 -4.32 9.46 13.43
N SER A 137 -3.28 9.16 12.66
CA SER A 137 -2.04 9.93 12.60
C SER A 137 -1.63 10.07 11.14
N ALA A 138 -0.99 11.17 10.79
CA ALA A 138 -0.41 11.34 9.47
C ALA A 138 0.99 11.95 9.55
N VAL A 139 1.90 11.42 8.75
CA VAL A 139 3.24 12.00 8.54
C VAL A 139 3.35 12.53 7.13
N ARG A 140 4.26 13.48 6.90
CA ARG A 140 4.49 14.00 5.56
C ARG A 140 4.95 12.88 4.64
N ALA A 141 4.23 12.69 3.52
CA ALA A 141 4.65 11.74 2.51
C ALA A 141 6.05 12.15 1.99
N PRO A 142 7.02 11.23 1.96
CA PRO A 142 8.39 11.54 1.53
C PRO A 142 8.42 11.86 0.04
N LEU A 143 9.20 12.86 -0.41
CA LEU A 143 9.30 13.15 -1.85
C LEU A 143 9.90 12.01 -2.69
N LEU A 144 10.70 11.14 -2.07
CA LEU A 144 11.39 9.99 -2.67
C LEU A 144 12.24 10.28 -3.93
N GLN A 145 12.55 11.54 -4.22
CA GLN A 145 13.39 11.92 -5.35
C GLN A 145 14.82 11.40 -5.17
N ARG A 146 15.30 10.61 -6.14
CA ARG A 146 16.67 10.09 -6.17
C ARG A 146 17.58 11.06 -6.92
N LYS A 147 18.79 11.29 -6.39
CA LYS A 147 19.78 12.23 -6.97
C LYS A 147 20.50 11.70 -8.23
N GLY A 148 20.14 10.52 -8.72
CA GLY A 148 20.75 9.90 -9.88
C GLY A 148 20.07 8.58 -10.26
N LYS A 149 20.50 8.00 -11.38
CA LYS A 149 20.00 6.71 -11.84
C LYS A 149 20.52 5.59 -10.92
N PRO A 150 19.66 4.66 -10.46
CA PRO A 150 20.11 3.52 -9.69
C PRO A 150 21.10 2.66 -10.47
N LYS A 151 22.06 2.09 -9.75
CA LYS A 151 22.83 0.94 -10.25
C LYS A 151 22.04 -0.32 -9.95
N TRP A 152 21.89 -1.18 -10.94
CA TRP A 152 21.08 -2.40 -10.81
C TRP A 152 21.94 -3.56 -10.38
N GLY A 153 21.48 -4.28 -9.35
CA GLY A 153 22.12 -5.51 -8.87
C GLY A 153 21.82 -6.72 -9.76
N LYS A 154 21.93 -7.91 -9.17
CA LYS A 154 21.63 -9.17 -9.86
C LYS A 154 20.13 -9.48 -9.83
N PRO A 155 19.55 -10.01 -10.91
CA PRO A 155 18.17 -10.52 -10.91
C PRO A 155 17.97 -11.66 -9.91
N ILE A 156 16.80 -11.70 -9.28
CA ILE A 156 16.38 -12.68 -8.28
C ILE A 156 15.02 -13.25 -8.73
N SER A 157 14.90 -14.57 -8.81
CA SER A 157 13.58 -15.20 -8.99
C SER A 157 12.84 -15.17 -7.67
N LEU A 158 11.69 -14.49 -7.63
CA LEU A 158 10.84 -14.44 -6.45
C LEU A 158 9.95 -15.68 -6.32
N PHE A 159 9.67 -16.37 -7.42
CA PHE A 159 8.92 -17.62 -7.44
C PHE A 159 9.78 -18.78 -7.96
N ASN A 160 9.64 -19.95 -7.34
CA ASN A 160 10.46 -21.12 -7.63
C ASN A 160 9.79 -22.14 -8.59
N GLY A 161 8.53 -21.91 -8.97
CA GLY A 161 7.76 -22.80 -9.85
C GLY A 161 7.32 -24.12 -9.20
N LYS A 162 7.42 -24.27 -7.88
CA LYS A 162 7.18 -25.55 -7.18
C LYS A 162 6.28 -25.42 -5.97
N ASP A 163 6.50 -24.40 -5.15
CA ASP A 163 5.77 -24.19 -3.90
C ASP A 163 5.79 -22.70 -3.51
N LEU A 164 5.22 -22.39 -2.35
CA LEU A 164 5.10 -21.02 -1.83
C LEU A 164 6.33 -20.57 -1.01
N THR A 165 7.47 -21.26 -1.08
CA THR A 165 8.68 -20.85 -0.34
C THR A 165 9.06 -19.41 -0.69
N GLY A 166 9.23 -18.55 0.32
CA GLY A 166 9.50 -17.13 0.15
C GLY A 166 8.24 -16.26 0.02
N TRP A 167 7.05 -16.86 0.15
CA TRP A 167 5.76 -16.19 0.15
C TRP A 167 4.92 -16.60 1.36
N LYS A 168 4.07 -15.68 1.82
CA LYS A 168 3.09 -15.93 2.87
C LYS A 168 1.73 -15.40 2.46
N MET A 169 0.67 -16.07 2.91
CA MET A 169 -0.69 -15.57 2.73
C MET A 169 -1.00 -14.49 3.78
N SER A 170 -1.79 -13.47 3.42
CA SER A 170 -2.20 -12.42 4.38
C SER A 170 -3.10 -12.96 5.48
N ASP A 171 -3.91 -13.97 5.17
CA ASP A 171 -4.67 -14.76 6.13
C ASP A 171 -4.30 -16.24 6.00
N ALA A 172 -3.52 -16.72 6.97
CA ALA A 172 -3.09 -18.12 7.04
C ALA A 172 -4.23 -19.08 7.42
N ASN A 173 -5.37 -18.58 7.88
CA ASN A 173 -6.52 -19.37 8.27
C ASN A 173 -7.60 -19.45 7.18
N SER A 174 -7.40 -18.79 6.03
CA SER A 174 -8.37 -18.83 4.95
C SER A 174 -8.55 -20.24 4.40
N THR A 175 -9.79 -20.59 4.08
CA THR A 175 -10.12 -21.86 3.41
C THR A 175 -9.83 -21.80 1.91
N ALA A 176 -9.75 -20.60 1.35
CA ALA A 176 -9.28 -20.34 -0.01
C ALA A 176 -7.75 -20.12 0.02
N SER A 177 -7.03 -20.68 -0.95
CA SER A 177 -5.56 -20.74 -0.90
C SER A 177 -4.96 -20.56 -2.29
N TRP A 178 -3.82 -19.88 -2.32
CA TRP A 178 -2.94 -19.82 -3.49
C TRP A 178 -2.36 -21.19 -3.78
N LYS A 179 -2.36 -21.59 -5.05
CA LYS A 179 -1.88 -22.91 -5.47
C LYS A 179 -0.71 -22.77 -6.43
N VAL A 180 0.12 -23.81 -6.46
CA VAL A 180 1.09 -24.00 -7.53
C VAL A 180 0.57 -25.08 -8.47
N GLU A 181 0.27 -24.69 -9.71
CA GLU A 181 -0.28 -25.57 -10.75
C GLU A 181 0.57 -25.39 -12.02
N ASP A 182 1.11 -26.49 -12.54
CA ASP A 182 1.95 -26.52 -13.74
C ASP A 182 3.10 -25.49 -13.75
N GLY A 183 3.70 -25.27 -12.58
CA GLY A 183 4.79 -24.32 -12.40
C GLY A 183 4.36 -22.86 -12.36
N THR A 184 3.07 -22.59 -12.15
CA THR A 184 2.48 -21.25 -12.05
C THR A 184 1.84 -21.05 -10.68
N LEU A 185 1.82 -19.81 -10.21
CA LEU A 185 1.16 -19.41 -8.98
C LEU A 185 -0.24 -18.92 -9.31
N VAL A 186 -1.29 -19.60 -8.83
CA VAL A 186 -2.69 -19.35 -9.19
C VAL A 186 -3.44 -18.74 -8.01
N SER A 187 -4.10 -17.60 -8.25
CA SER A 187 -4.88 -16.90 -7.24
C SER A 187 -6.12 -17.70 -6.81
N PRO A 188 -6.57 -17.54 -5.56
CA PRO A 188 -7.67 -18.33 -5.02
C PRO A 188 -9.06 -17.94 -5.55
N GLY A 189 -9.26 -16.70 -6.02
CA GLY A 189 -10.58 -16.12 -6.28
C GLY A 189 -11.37 -15.96 -4.98
N HIS A 190 -11.46 -14.74 -4.44
CA HIS A 190 -11.97 -14.46 -3.09
C HIS A 190 -11.21 -15.15 -1.95
N GLY A 191 -9.88 -15.06 -1.98
CA GLY A 191 -9.04 -15.61 -0.91
C GLY A 191 -8.06 -14.59 -0.33
N PRO A 192 -7.04 -15.06 0.40
CA PRO A 192 -6.04 -14.18 0.95
C PRO A 192 -5.14 -13.63 -0.16
N GLU A 193 -4.45 -12.57 0.18
CA GLU A 193 -3.33 -12.05 -0.57
C GLU A 193 -2.11 -12.94 -0.46
N ILE A 194 -1.19 -12.87 -1.43
CA ILE A 194 0.13 -13.49 -1.29
C ILE A 194 1.25 -12.46 -1.32
N ILE A 195 2.07 -12.48 -0.26
CA ILE A 195 3.06 -11.44 0.03
C ILE A 195 4.44 -12.09 0.06
N ASN A 196 5.37 -11.56 -0.73
CA ASN A 196 6.76 -12.01 -0.70
C ASN A 196 7.41 -11.64 0.64
N GLU A 197 8.26 -12.51 1.17
CA GLU A 197 8.92 -12.27 2.45
C GLU A 197 10.06 -11.25 2.34
N GLN A 198 10.64 -11.09 1.15
CA GLN A 198 11.70 -10.10 0.91
C GLN A 198 11.11 -8.71 0.68
N LYS A 199 11.86 -7.68 1.08
CA LYS A 199 11.48 -6.27 0.92
C LYS A 199 12.52 -5.53 0.09
N PHE A 200 12.05 -4.64 -0.79
CA PHE A 200 12.86 -3.93 -1.76
C PHE A 200 12.56 -2.42 -1.72
N GLN A 201 13.54 -1.60 -2.08
CA GLN A 201 13.34 -0.18 -2.35
C GLN A 201 13.12 0.05 -3.84
N ASP A 202 14.14 0.52 -4.55
CA ASP A 202 14.09 0.75 -5.98
C ASP A 202 14.42 -0.57 -6.70
N PHE A 203 13.66 -0.90 -7.75
CA PHE A 203 13.83 -2.17 -8.47
C PHE A 203 13.31 -2.12 -9.90
N LYS A 204 13.71 -3.13 -10.68
CA LYS A 204 13.00 -3.59 -11.87
C LYS A 204 12.31 -4.91 -11.56
N LEU A 205 11.07 -5.07 -12.02
CA LEU A 205 10.29 -6.29 -11.89
C LEU A 205 9.85 -6.74 -13.29
N HIS A 206 10.19 -7.96 -13.65
CA HIS A 206 9.54 -8.69 -14.74
C HIS A 206 8.56 -9.67 -14.12
N ILE A 207 7.34 -9.74 -14.66
CA ILE A 207 6.32 -10.69 -14.22
C ILE A 207 5.41 -11.04 -15.39
N GLU A 208 5.15 -12.33 -15.57
CA GLU A 208 4.15 -12.83 -16.50
C GLU A 208 2.86 -13.20 -15.75
N PHE A 209 1.73 -12.86 -16.34
CA PHE A 209 0.41 -13.14 -15.79
C PHE A 209 -0.54 -13.66 -16.87
N ASN A 210 -1.52 -14.46 -16.46
CA ASN A 210 -2.62 -14.91 -17.28
C ASN A 210 -3.92 -14.58 -16.53
N CYS A 211 -4.64 -13.59 -17.04
CA CYS A 211 -5.90 -13.13 -16.46
C CYS A 211 -7.04 -13.92 -17.12
N GLY A 212 -7.83 -14.66 -16.34
CA GLY A 212 -9.03 -15.32 -16.86
C GLY A 212 -10.10 -14.32 -17.29
N ALA A 213 -11.13 -14.82 -17.99
CA ALA A 213 -12.29 -14.00 -18.32
C ALA A 213 -12.99 -13.51 -17.05
N ASN A 214 -13.31 -12.21 -17.00
CA ASN A 214 -13.87 -11.53 -15.83
C ASN A 214 -13.03 -11.68 -14.54
N ALA A 215 -11.73 -11.98 -14.65
CA ALA A 215 -10.85 -12.04 -13.49
C ALA A 215 -10.29 -10.65 -13.15
N ASN A 216 -9.97 -10.46 -11.88
CA ASN A 216 -9.35 -9.27 -11.34
C ASN A 216 -8.22 -9.68 -10.36
N SER A 217 -7.13 -8.92 -10.36
CA SER A 217 -6.00 -9.01 -9.46
C SER A 217 -5.16 -7.73 -9.60
N GLY A 218 -4.07 -7.65 -8.85
CA GLY A 218 -3.17 -6.51 -8.87
C GLY A 218 -1.78 -6.91 -8.41
N ILE A 219 -0.77 -6.19 -8.91
CA ILE A 219 0.61 -6.33 -8.47
C ILE A 219 0.97 -5.12 -7.62
N TYR A 220 1.12 -5.33 -6.32
CA TYR A 220 1.47 -4.29 -5.37
C TYR A 220 2.98 -4.16 -5.24
N LEU A 221 3.48 -3.05 -5.75
CA LEU A 221 4.87 -2.65 -5.69
C LEU A 221 5.17 -2.08 -4.31
N ARG A 222 6.19 -2.63 -3.63
CA ARG A 222 6.50 -2.35 -2.23
C ARG A 222 5.30 -2.57 -1.28
N GLY A 223 4.31 -3.37 -1.69
CA GLY A 223 3.07 -3.57 -0.95
C GLY A 223 2.18 -2.33 -0.87
N ARG A 224 2.35 -1.34 -1.76
CA ARG A 224 1.68 -0.03 -1.66
C ARG A 224 1.12 0.52 -2.95
N TYR A 225 1.75 0.26 -4.11
CA TYR A 225 1.28 0.77 -5.39
C TYR A 225 0.82 -0.38 -6.27
N GLU A 226 -0.47 -0.46 -6.51
CA GLU A 226 -1.06 -1.46 -7.37
C GLU A 226 -0.89 -1.11 -8.85
N VAL A 227 -0.26 -2.01 -9.60
CA VAL A 227 -0.41 -2.08 -11.06
C VAL A 227 -1.53 -3.06 -11.37
N GLN A 228 -2.59 -2.55 -11.98
CA GLN A 228 -3.87 -3.26 -12.09
C GLN A 228 -3.86 -4.38 -13.13
N ILE A 229 -4.58 -5.47 -12.85
CA ILE A 229 -4.87 -6.58 -13.78
C ILE A 229 -6.36 -6.89 -13.72
N GLU A 230 -7.09 -6.57 -14.77
CA GLU A 230 -8.53 -6.84 -14.80
C GLU A 230 -9.09 -6.93 -16.23
N ASP A 231 -9.91 -7.96 -16.43
CA ASP A 231 -10.60 -8.19 -17.71
C ASP A 231 -11.93 -7.41 -17.82
N ASN A 232 -12.65 -7.17 -16.72
CA ASN A 232 -13.98 -6.55 -16.75
C ASN A 232 -14.01 -5.04 -16.43
N SER A 233 -12.88 -4.34 -16.47
CA SER A 233 -12.76 -2.94 -16.06
C SER A 233 -13.26 -1.89 -17.07
N VAL A 234 -13.88 -2.28 -18.19
CA VAL A 234 -14.24 -1.34 -19.29
C VAL A 234 -15.17 -0.20 -18.86
N GLN A 235 -16.03 -0.45 -17.85
CA GLN A 235 -16.97 0.55 -17.35
C GLN A 235 -16.38 1.43 -16.23
N GLU A 236 -15.17 1.10 -15.79
CA GLU A 236 -14.49 1.84 -14.73
C GLU A 236 -13.74 3.06 -15.28
N PRO A 237 -13.27 3.98 -14.41
CA PRO A 237 -12.35 5.02 -14.82
C PRO A 237 -11.07 4.41 -15.47
N PRO A 238 -10.47 5.06 -16.49
CA PRO A 238 -9.27 4.54 -17.15
C PRO A 238 -8.08 4.26 -16.22
N SER A 239 -7.98 4.94 -15.07
CA SER A 239 -6.95 4.67 -14.06
C SER A 239 -7.12 3.33 -13.33
N HIS A 240 -8.24 2.63 -13.55
CA HIS A 240 -8.52 1.29 -13.03
C HIS A 240 -8.32 0.21 -14.11
N HIS A 241 -7.86 0.57 -15.31
CA HIS A 241 -7.65 -0.41 -16.37
C HIS A 241 -6.31 -1.13 -16.21
N THR A 242 -6.20 -2.34 -16.78
CA THR A 242 -4.97 -3.15 -16.76
C THR A 242 -3.74 -2.35 -17.19
N GLY A 243 -2.69 -2.38 -16.37
CA GLY A 243 -1.43 -1.64 -16.60
C GLY A 243 -1.43 -0.20 -16.07
N GLY A 244 -2.56 0.28 -15.55
CA GLY A 244 -2.65 1.53 -14.79
C GLY A 244 -2.15 1.37 -13.36
N VAL A 245 -1.83 2.50 -12.73
CA VAL A 245 -1.68 2.56 -11.26
C VAL A 245 -3.05 2.86 -10.68
N TYR A 246 -3.62 1.88 -9.98
CA TYR A 246 -5.03 1.86 -9.60
C TYR A 246 -5.46 3.16 -8.92
N GLY A 247 -6.48 3.80 -9.47
CA GLY A 247 -7.05 5.05 -8.94
C GLY A 247 -6.26 6.32 -9.22
N PHE A 248 -5.04 6.25 -9.78
CA PHE A 248 -4.20 7.43 -10.02
C PHE A 248 -3.83 7.67 -11.49
N ILE A 249 -3.26 6.66 -12.17
CA ILE A 249 -2.61 6.87 -13.47
C ILE A 249 -3.14 5.85 -14.47
N ALA A 250 -3.81 6.33 -15.52
CA ALA A 250 -4.28 5.49 -16.62
C ALA A 250 -3.11 5.02 -17.52
N PRO A 251 -3.16 3.78 -18.06
CA PRO A 251 -2.22 3.34 -19.07
C PRO A 251 -2.43 4.10 -20.39
N SER A 252 -1.36 4.47 -21.06
CA SER A 252 -1.38 5.15 -22.35
C SER A 252 -0.22 4.70 -23.27
N PRO A 253 -0.52 4.09 -24.43
CA PRO A 253 -1.85 3.68 -24.88
C PRO A 253 -2.39 2.54 -24.02
N GLU A 254 -3.72 2.47 -23.87
CA GLU A 254 -4.37 1.26 -23.37
C GLU A 254 -4.23 0.14 -24.41
N LEU A 255 -3.85 -1.07 -23.96
CA LEU A 255 -3.75 -2.24 -24.83
C LEU A 255 -5.02 -3.09 -24.72
N SER A 256 -5.33 -3.84 -25.78
CA SER A 256 -6.47 -4.75 -25.78
C SER A 256 -6.33 -5.82 -24.70
N ARG A 257 -7.44 -6.07 -23.99
CA ARG A 257 -7.58 -7.16 -23.03
C ARG A 257 -7.52 -8.50 -23.77
N LYS A 258 -6.92 -9.50 -23.13
CA LYS A 258 -6.59 -10.81 -23.71
C LYS A 258 -6.83 -11.92 -22.67
N PRO A 259 -8.08 -12.18 -22.28
CA PRO A 259 -8.38 -13.17 -21.26
C PRO A 259 -7.88 -14.56 -21.68
N GLY A 260 -7.21 -15.26 -20.78
CA GLY A 260 -6.63 -16.59 -21.02
C GLY A 260 -5.29 -16.59 -21.76
N GLU A 261 -4.79 -15.44 -22.24
CA GLU A 261 -3.45 -15.34 -22.83
C GLU A 261 -2.42 -14.93 -21.77
N TRP A 262 -1.21 -15.50 -21.88
CA TRP A 262 -0.07 -15.02 -21.12
C TRP A 262 0.34 -13.63 -21.61
N GLN A 263 0.45 -12.71 -20.66
CA GLN A 263 0.89 -11.34 -20.83
C GLN A 263 2.06 -11.06 -19.89
N SER A 264 2.80 -9.99 -20.12
CA SER A 264 3.92 -9.59 -19.27
C SER A 264 3.86 -8.11 -18.89
N PHE A 265 4.34 -7.82 -17.70
CA PHE A 265 4.77 -6.50 -17.31
C PHE A 265 6.28 -6.48 -17.05
N ASP A 266 6.95 -5.46 -17.60
CA ASP A 266 8.25 -5.00 -17.16
C ASP A 266 8.06 -3.64 -16.47
N ILE A 267 8.26 -3.62 -15.16
CA ILE A 267 8.02 -2.47 -14.30
C ILE A 267 9.36 -1.98 -13.76
N THR A 268 9.62 -0.68 -13.84
CA THR A 268 10.72 -0.04 -13.13
C THR A 268 10.15 0.94 -12.12
N LEU A 269 10.53 0.78 -10.84
CA LEU A 269 10.14 1.67 -9.75
C LEU A 269 11.41 2.27 -9.11
N VAL A 270 11.53 3.60 -9.15
CA VAL A 270 12.64 4.36 -8.54
C VAL A 270 12.06 5.47 -7.67
N GLY A 271 12.20 5.35 -6.35
CA GLY A 271 11.40 6.17 -5.44
C GLY A 271 9.92 5.88 -5.63
N ARG A 272 9.18 6.86 -6.16
CA ARG A 272 7.77 6.74 -6.60
C ARG A 272 7.59 6.98 -8.10
N THR A 273 8.68 7.08 -8.85
CA THR A 273 8.62 7.18 -10.31
C THR A 273 8.52 5.79 -10.90
N ILE A 274 7.44 5.54 -11.63
CA ILE A 274 7.11 4.25 -12.23
C ILE A 274 7.19 4.32 -13.75
N THR A 275 7.69 3.23 -14.35
CA THR A 275 7.56 2.94 -15.78
C THR A 275 6.95 1.56 -15.90
N VAL A 276 5.94 1.40 -16.75
CA VAL A 276 5.25 0.13 -17.03
C VAL A 276 5.30 -0.14 -18.53
N VAL A 277 5.85 -1.31 -18.87
CA VAL A 277 5.84 -1.86 -20.23
C VAL A 277 4.98 -3.12 -20.20
N GLN A 278 3.87 -3.10 -20.94
CA GLN A 278 2.98 -4.25 -21.08
C GLN A 278 3.20 -4.92 -22.43
N ASN A 279 3.50 -6.22 -22.44
CA ASN A 279 3.74 -6.99 -23.67
C ASN A 279 4.74 -6.32 -24.63
N GLY A 280 5.81 -5.73 -24.08
CA GLY A 280 6.85 -5.02 -24.84
C GLY A 280 6.48 -3.61 -25.32
N LYS A 281 5.30 -3.08 -24.98
CA LYS A 281 4.90 -1.69 -25.27
C LYS A 281 4.84 -0.86 -24.01
N THR A 282 5.53 0.28 -23.99
CA THR A 282 5.43 1.24 -22.89
C THR A 282 4.01 1.81 -22.82
N VAL A 283 3.35 1.59 -21.68
CA VAL A 283 2.02 2.14 -21.36
C VAL A 283 2.10 3.20 -20.26
N MET A 284 3.24 3.32 -19.59
CA MET A 284 3.50 4.37 -18.63
C MET A 284 5.00 4.66 -18.62
N ASP A 285 5.38 5.92 -18.80
CA ASP A 285 6.77 6.35 -18.90
C ASP A 285 7.11 7.39 -17.83
N HIS A 286 7.99 7.01 -16.90
CA HIS A 286 8.50 7.86 -15.81
C HIS A 286 7.45 8.74 -15.10
N GLN A 287 6.28 8.19 -14.80
CA GLN A 287 5.22 8.91 -14.09
C GLN A 287 5.45 8.87 -12.58
N GLU A 288 5.09 9.93 -11.85
CA GLU A 288 5.18 9.97 -10.40
C GLU A 288 3.86 9.47 -9.77
N VAL A 289 3.93 8.42 -8.95
CA VAL A 289 2.76 7.93 -8.20
C VAL A 289 2.45 8.90 -7.05
N PRO A 290 1.23 9.48 -6.95
CA PRO A 290 0.92 10.49 -5.94
C PRO A 290 1.00 9.99 -4.49
N GLY A 291 0.59 8.74 -4.25
CA GLY A 291 0.56 8.12 -2.93
C GLY A 291 0.26 6.62 -3.00
N ILE A 292 0.08 5.99 -1.86
CA ILE A 292 -0.31 4.56 -1.80
C ILE A 292 -1.69 4.36 -2.45
N THR A 293 -1.90 3.23 -3.12
CA THR A 293 -3.23 2.80 -3.59
C THR A 293 -4.00 2.14 -2.45
N GLY A 294 -5.32 1.95 -2.61
CA GLY A 294 -6.05 1.09 -1.68
C GLY A 294 -5.48 -0.32 -1.67
N GLY A 295 -5.68 -1.06 -0.57
CA GLY A 295 -5.08 -2.38 -0.39
C GLY A 295 -3.60 -2.36 0.04
N ALA A 296 -3.00 -1.18 0.22
CA ALA A 296 -1.65 -1.05 0.74
C ALA A 296 -1.47 -1.73 2.12
N LEU A 297 -0.30 -2.31 2.36
CA LEU A 297 0.05 -3.00 3.61
C LEU A 297 0.41 -2.04 4.75
N ASP A 298 0.95 -0.88 4.41
CA ASP A 298 1.31 0.21 5.33
C ASP A 298 1.41 1.54 4.57
N SER A 299 1.37 2.66 5.28
CA SER A 299 1.49 4.00 4.67
C SER A 299 2.94 4.50 4.56
N HIS A 300 3.95 3.71 4.95
CA HIS A 300 5.33 4.16 5.07
C HIS A 300 6.09 4.10 3.74
N GLU A 301 5.79 5.03 2.83
CA GLU A 301 6.37 5.05 1.47
C GLU A 301 7.91 5.14 1.44
N GLU A 302 8.53 5.65 2.51
CA GLU A 302 9.99 5.73 2.68
C GLU A 302 10.64 4.37 2.90
N MET A 303 9.88 3.38 3.36
CA MET A 303 10.40 2.09 3.78
C MET A 303 10.43 1.07 2.63
N PRO A 304 11.42 0.15 2.63
CA PRO A 304 11.37 -0.99 1.71
C PRO A 304 10.10 -1.81 1.95
N GLY A 305 9.54 -2.37 0.89
CA GLY A 305 8.32 -3.17 0.95
C GLY A 305 8.37 -4.39 0.03
N PRO A 306 7.48 -5.36 0.23
CA PRO A 306 7.45 -6.60 -0.55
C PRO A 306 6.83 -6.41 -1.94
N ILE A 307 6.93 -7.43 -2.78
CA ILE A 307 5.94 -7.61 -3.85
C ILE A 307 4.76 -8.39 -3.25
N TYR A 308 3.55 -7.94 -3.54
CA TYR A 308 2.30 -8.55 -3.11
C TYR A 308 1.39 -8.73 -4.35
N LEU A 309 0.73 -9.89 -4.47
CA LEU A 309 -0.26 -10.17 -5.52
C LEU A 309 -1.64 -10.35 -4.92
N GLN A 310 -2.63 -9.67 -5.48
CA GLN A 310 -4.01 -9.65 -5.00
C GLN A 310 -4.74 -10.95 -5.33
N GLY A 311 -5.36 -11.57 -4.32
CA GLY A 311 -6.14 -12.80 -4.40
C GLY A 311 -7.58 -12.65 -3.90
N SER A 312 -7.95 -11.49 -3.35
CA SER A 312 -9.30 -11.19 -2.83
C SER A 312 -10.39 -11.07 -3.90
N GLU A 313 -10.01 -10.85 -5.15
CA GLU A 313 -10.93 -10.48 -6.22
C GLU A 313 -11.53 -11.67 -6.96
N ASP A 314 -12.46 -11.36 -7.87
CA ASP A 314 -13.19 -12.32 -8.69
C ASP A 314 -12.27 -13.19 -9.56
N ASN A 315 -12.62 -14.47 -9.63
CA ASN A 315 -11.99 -15.48 -10.49
C ASN A 315 -10.46 -15.62 -10.27
N HIS A 316 -9.76 -16.21 -11.23
CA HIS A 316 -8.38 -16.64 -11.08
C HIS A 316 -7.44 -15.92 -12.04
N VAL A 317 -6.29 -15.50 -11.50
CA VAL A 317 -5.14 -15.01 -12.25
C VAL A 317 -3.93 -15.89 -11.92
N ALA A 318 -3.25 -16.38 -12.96
CA ALA A 318 -2.04 -17.17 -12.81
C ALA A 318 -0.81 -16.31 -13.07
N PHE A 319 0.28 -16.55 -12.33
CA PHE A 319 1.53 -15.82 -12.43
C PHE A 319 2.72 -16.76 -12.62
N ARG A 320 3.72 -16.32 -13.38
CA ARG A 320 5.02 -17.00 -13.51
C ARG A 320 6.13 -16.01 -13.82
N ASN A 321 7.37 -16.50 -13.86
CA ASN A 321 8.54 -15.71 -14.23
C ASN A 321 8.64 -14.39 -13.44
N ILE A 322 8.40 -14.45 -12.13
CA ILE A 322 8.47 -13.28 -11.24
C ILE A 322 9.95 -13.02 -10.92
N ILE A 323 10.57 -12.10 -11.65
CA ILE A 323 12.02 -11.82 -11.57
C ILE A 323 12.22 -10.36 -11.17
N LEU A 324 12.88 -10.13 -10.04
CA LEU A 324 13.15 -8.79 -9.53
C LEU A 324 14.66 -8.50 -9.56
N THR A 325 15.04 -7.34 -10.08
CA THR A 325 16.40 -6.81 -10.04
C THR A 325 16.44 -5.58 -9.13
N PRO A 326 16.95 -5.70 -7.89
CA PRO A 326 16.97 -4.58 -6.95
C PRO A 326 18.07 -3.58 -7.34
N ALA A 327 17.89 -2.32 -6.96
CA ALA A 327 18.99 -1.37 -6.95
C ALA A 327 20.07 -1.78 -5.93
N GLU A 328 21.33 -1.53 -6.26
CA GLU A 328 22.44 -1.63 -5.32
C GLU A 328 22.29 -0.60 -4.19
N LYS A 329 22.75 -0.96 -2.98
CA LYS A 329 22.75 -0.07 -1.81
C LYS A 329 23.81 1.02 -1.92
#